data_AF-A0A1F4N0R5-F1
#
_entry.id   AF-A0A1F4N0R5-F1
#
_cell.length_a   1.000
_cell.length_b   1.000
_cell.length_c   1.000
_cell.angle_alpha   90.00
_cell.angle_beta   90.00
_cell.angle_gamma   90.00
#
_symmetry.space_group_name_H-M   'P 1'
#
loop_
_entity.id
_entity.type
_entity.pdbx_description
1 polymer ?
#
loop_
_entity_poly.entity_id
_entity_poly.type
_entity_poly.pdbx_seq_one_letter_code
_entity_poly.pdbx_strand_id
1 'polypeptide(L)' 'MATSYRDPKKPLWLLPALIPAIVATGPVAQLMGQDHAAWYVLPFLVLFVLVPILEWLIGDDTSNPPEAAVPDLEPWLQA' A
#
# COMPACT_ATOMS: atom_id res chain seq x y z
N MET A 1 -26.28 19.75 -9.11
CA MET A 1 -25.60 18.61 -9.73
C MET A 1 -24.71 18.00 -8.67
N ALA A 2 -24.96 16.77 -8.23
CA ALA A 2 -24.07 16.10 -7.29
C ALA A 2 -22.75 15.82 -8.02
N THR A 3 -21.65 16.41 -7.56
CA THR A 3 -20.32 16.15 -8.11
C THR A 3 -19.89 14.75 -7.68
N SER A 4 -19.81 13.83 -8.64
CA SER A 4 -19.24 12.49 -8.42
C SER A 4 -17.80 12.63 -7.90
N TYR A 5 -17.48 11.91 -6.83
CA TYR A 5 -16.14 11.93 -6.22
C TYR A 5 -15.10 11.38 -7.20
N ARG A 6 -13.96 12.07 -7.32
CA ARG A 6 -12.82 11.64 -8.14
C ARG A 6 -11.61 11.49 -7.24
N ASP A 7 -11.13 10.26 -7.09
CA ASP A 7 -9.91 9.96 -6.34
C ASP A 7 -8.65 10.47 -7.08
N PRO A 8 -7.91 11.46 -6.54
CA PRO A 8 -6.68 11.96 -7.14
C PRO A 8 -5.52 10.96 -7.03
N LYS A 9 -5.61 9.98 -6.11
CA LYS A 9 -4.58 8.96 -5.83
C LYS A 9 -4.85 7.64 -6.54
N LYS A 10 -5.84 7.57 -7.42
CA LYS A 10 -6.10 6.38 -8.26
C LYS A 10 -4.86 5.78 -8.95
N PRO A 11 -3.88 6.57 -9.46
CA PRO A 11 -2.65 6.01 -10.03
C PRO A 11 -1.81 5.21 -9.03
N LEU A 12 -1.97 5.45 -7.73
CA LEU A 12 -1.21 4.83 -6.65
C LEU A 12 -1.86 3.56 -6.09
N TRP A 13 -3.03 3.16 -6.57
CA TRP A 13 -3.76 1.98 -6.06
C TRP A 13 -2.97 0.67 -6.16
N LEU A 14 -1.99 0.60 -7.07
CA LEU A 14 -1.13 -0.58 -7.22
C LEU A 14 0.13 -0.55 -6.34
N LEU A 15 0.39 0.52 -5.58
CA LEU A 15 1.54 0.58 -4.67
C LEU A 15 1.61 -0.61 -3.71
N PRO A 16 0.50 -1.08 -3.08
CA PRO A 16 0.54 -2.24 -2.21
C PRO A 16 0.93 -3.55 -2.92
N ALA A 17 0.83 -3.63 -4.26
CA ALA A 17 1.30 -4.80 -5.01
C ALA A 17 2.83 -4.96 -4.98
N LEU A 18 3.57 -3.96 -4.48
CA LEU A 18 4.99 -4.08 -4.18
C LEU A 18 5.27 -4.89 -2.90
N ILE A 19 4.30 -5.01 -1.97
CA ILE A 19 4.50 -5.73 -0.70
C ILE A 19 4.86 -7.21 -0.94
N PRO A 20 4.17 -7.97 -1.80
CA PRO A 20 4.60 -9.33 -2.16
C PRO A 20 6.03 -9.38 -2.71
N ALA A 21 6.43 -8.41 -3.54
CA ALA A 21 7.79 -8.35 -4.08
C ALA A 21 8.83 -8.08 -2.99
N ILE A 22 8.53 -7.18 -2.04
CA ILE A 22 9.37 -6.90 -0.87
C ILE A 22 9.53 -8.17 -0.03
N VAL A 23 8.45 -8.88 0.28
CA VAL A 23 8.47 -10.14 1.05
C VAL A 23 9.25 -11.24 0.32
N ALA A 24 9.15 -11.30 -1.01
CA ALA A 24 9.84 -12.29 -1.82
C ALA A 24 11.37 -12.11 -1.90
N THR A 25 11.92 -10.99 -1.43
CA THR A 25 13.37 -10.70 -1.52
C THR A 25 14.25 -11.80 -0.93
N GLY A 26 13.88 -12.39 0.22
CA GLY A 26 14.61 -13.51 0.83
C GLY A 26 14.72 -14.74 -0.08
N PRO A 27 13.58 -15.38 -0.44
CA PRO A 27 13.58 -16.52 -1.36
C PRO A 27 14.22 -16.23 -2.72
N VAL A 28 13.99 -15.05 -3.30
CA VAL A 28 14.60 -14.67 -4.59
C VAL A 28 16.11 -14.56 -4.46
N ALA A 29 16.62 -13.92 -3.40
CA ALA A 29 18.06 -13.83 -3.16
C ALA A 29 18.69 -15.22 -2.98
N GLN A 30 18.01 -16.14 -2.28
CA GLN A 30 18.45 -17.53 -2.12
C GLN A 30 18.55 -18.26 -3.48
N LEU A 31 17.55 -18.11 -4.34
CA LEU A 31 17.57 -18.67 -5.70
C LEU A 31 18.68 -18.07 -6.57
N MET A 32 19.10 -16.85 -6.27
CA MET A 32 20.25 -16.18 -6.89
C MET A 32 21.59 -16.52 -6.24
N GLY A 33 21.64 -17.51 -5.34
CA GLY A 33 22.87 -17.98 -4.69
C GLY A 33 23.35 -17.11 -3.52
N GLN A 34 22.52 -16.21 -3.00
CA GLN A 34 22.82 -15.45 -1.79
C GLN A 34 22.39 -16.24 -0.55
N ASP A 35 23.26 -16.38 0.45
CA ASP A 35 23.01 -17.17 1.67
C ASP A 35 22.92 -16.31 2.95
N HIS A 36 23.14 -15.00 2.83
CA HIS A 36 23.16 -14.11 3.98
C HIS A 36 21.74 -13.89 4.55
N ALA A 37 21.57 -14.12 5.86
CA ALA A 37 20.29 -14.01 6.56
C ALA A 37 19.62 -12.63 6.45
N ALA A 38 20.40 -11.58 6.17
CA ALA A 38 19.89 -10.22 5.97
C ALA A 38 18.79 -10.13 4.89
N TRP A 39 18.82 -10.99 3.86
CA TRP A 39 17.78 -11.00 2.82
C TRP A 39 16.39 -11.38 3.34
N TYR A 40 16.33 -12.18 4.41
CA TYR A 40 15.07 -12.55 5.07
C TYR A 40 14.63 -11.50 6.10
N VAL A 41 15.56 -10.70 6.63
CA VAL A 41 15.27 -9.62 7.59
C VAL A 41 14.86 -8.33 6.89
N LEU A 42 15.37 -8.09 5.68
CA LEU A 42 15.12 -6.88 4.89
C LEU A 42 13.63 -6.54 4.71
N PRO A 43 12.72 -7.48 4.38
CA PRO A 43 11.30 -7.17 4.27
C PRO A 43 10.71 -6.57 5.56
N PHE A 44 11.15 -7.06 6.72
CA PHE A 44 10.66 -6.58 8.00
C PHE A 44 11.14 -5.16 8.28
N LEU A 45 12.40 -4.86 7.98
CA LEU A 45 12.92 -3.50 8.11
C LEU A 45 12.18 -2.53 7.18
N VAL A 46 11.89 -2.93 5.94
CA VAL A 46 11.14 -2.09 5.01
C VAL A 46 9.71 -1.88 5.50
N LEU A 47 8.97 -2.96 5.79
CA LEU A 47 7.53 -2.87 6.07
C LEU A 47 7.19 -2.38 7.48
N PHE A 48 8.03 -2.64 8.47
CA PHE A 48 7.75 -2.30 9.87
C PHE A 48 8.61 -1.15 10.42
N VAL A 49 9.61 -0.69 9.68
CA VAL A 49 10.41 0.49 10.06
C VAL A 49 10.28 1.59 9.02
N LEU A 50 10.66 1.32 7.77
CA LEU A 50 10.67 2.35 6.74
C LEU A 50 9.25 2.83 6.39
N VAL A 51 8.30 1.92 6.14
CA VAL A 51 6.92 2.29 5.80
C VAL A 51 6.27 3.14 6.91
N PRO A 52 6.29 2.75 8.20
CA PRO A 52 5.76 3.60 9.27
C PRO A 52 6.42 4.97 9.38
N ILE A 53 7.74 5.07 9.14
CA ILE A 53 8.43 6.37 9.09
C ILE A 53 7.89 7.22 7.95
N LEU A 54 7.70 6.64 6.76
CA LEU A 54 7.16 7.35 5.61
C LEU A 54 5.72 7.80 5.86
N GLU A 55 4.87 6.93 6.42
CA GLU A 55 3.50 7.28 6.84
C GLU A 55 3.49 8.48 7.79
N TRP A 56 4.36 8.46 8.81
CA TRP A 56 4.48 9.56 9.76
C TRP A 56 4.96 10.88 9.12
N LEU A 57 5.90 10.80 8.17
CA LEU A 57 6.41 11.97 7.45
C LEU A 57 5.40 12.55 6.45
N ILE A 58 4.60 11.71 5.82
CA ILE A 58 3.56 12.12 4.84
C ILE A 58 2.35 12.72 5.56
N GLY A 59 1.95 12.13 6.69
CA GLY A 59 0.81 12.57 7.49
C GLY A 59 -0.54 12.06 7.00
N ASP A 60 -1.62 12.59 7.59
CA ASP A 60 -2.98 12.12 7.35
C ASP A 60 -3.50 12.42 5.94
N ASP A 61 -4.34 11.51 5.42
CA ASP A 61 -4.98 11.68 4.12
C ASP A 61 -6.20 12.61 4.18
N THR A 62 -6.06 13.84 3.68
CA THR A 62 -7.18 14.80 3.58
C THR A 62 -8.01 14.65 2.29
N SER A 63 -7.69 13.67 1.44
CA SER A 63 -8.35 13.46 0.14
C SER A 63 -9.43 12.38 0.16
N ASN A 64 -9.73 11.78 1.33
CA ASN A 64 -10.76 10.75 1.48
C ASN A 64 -12.14 11.24 0.98
N PRO A 65 -12.98 10.38 0.36
CA PRO A 65 -14.31 10.77 -0.09
C PRO A 65 -15.16 11.32 1.05
N PRO A 66 -16.05 12.30 0.78
CA PRO A 66 -17.08 12.71 1.73
C PRO A 66 -18.03 11.53 1.98
N GLU A 67 -18.57 11.42 3.19
CA GLU A 67 -19.46 10.31 3.60
C GLU A 67 -20.65 10.12 2.63
N ALA A 68 -21.20 11.22 2.13
CA ALA A 68 -22.30 11.19 1.17
C ALA A 68 -21.96 10.53 -0.18
N ALA A 69 -20.67 10.40 -0.52
CA ALA A 69 -20.21 9.74 -1.75
C ALA A 69 -19.89 8.24 -1.55
N VAL A 70 -19.79 7.76 -0.31
CA VAL A 70 -19.47 6.35 -0.02
C VAL A 70 -20.48 5.36 -0.63
N PRO A 71 -21.81 5.59 -0.59
CA PRO A 71 -22.78 4.67 -1.22
C PRO A 71 -22.57 4.47 -2.73
N ASP A 72 -22.07 5.50 -3.43
CA ASP A 72 -21.79 5.43 -4.87
C ASP A 72 -20.51 4.62 -5.17
N LEU A 73 -19.59 4.52 -4.21
CA LEU A 73 -18.33 3.78 -4.33
C LEU A 73 -18.51 2.30 -4.00
N GLU A 74 -19.45 1.98 -3.11
CA GLU A 74 -19.69 0.64 -2.60
C GLU A 74 -21.15 0.20 -2.84
N PRO A 75 -21.64 0.21 -4.10
CA PRO A 75 -23.04 -0.06 -4.40
C PRO A 75 -23.50 -1.46 -3.95
N TRP A 76 -22.56 -2.40 -3.78
CA TRP A 76 -22.83 -3.74 -3.27
C TRP A 76 -23.21 -3.80 -1.79
N LEU A 77 -22.93 -2.76 -0.99
CA LEU A 77 -23.38 -2.68 0.40
C LEU A 77 -24.86 -2.28 0.55
N GLN A 78 -25.47 -1.80 -0.53
CA GLN A 78 -26.85 -1.31 -0.56
C GLN A 78 -27.83 -2.32 -1.18
N ALA A 79 -27.34 -3.48 -1.63
CA ALA A 79 -28.12 -4.56 -2.24
C ALA A 79 -28.45 -5.67 -1.24
#